data_AF-D8M0D1-F1
#
_entry.id   AF-D8M0D1-F1
#
_cell.length_a   1.000
_cell.length_b   1.000
_cell.length_c   1.000
_cell.angle_alpha   90.00
_cell.angle_beta   90.00
_cell.angle_gamma   90.00
#
_symmetry.space_group_name_H-M   'P 1'
#
loop_
_entity.id
_entity.type
_entity.pdbx_description
1 polymer ?
#
loop_
_entity_poly.entity_id
_entity_poly.type
_entity_poly.pdbx_seq_one_letter_code
_entity_poly.pdbx_strand_id
1 'polypeptide(L)'
;MRVVIENTNADALRFAADYIVSKIKEANPTEAKPYTVVLPDPLPSVKLLFDDLVRAFEVGRISYKHVVFFQLEEFRDIPRTDKRSFAWRLYDYFFKFVDANPHNVFFLNGTSSDFDRECELFEDAIKRYGGINLMCVQVSSEASIGGNAPGSCLTSRTRPKTTTSFVINDRSYTRNGLGDIAEEDIIPVDEYAIGSNYVLTMGLGTIMDAEEVIALFIGPPAARALHHVLEGSVSNMFPASVLQYHTRACIVSEHRSISTLKFTTVEYFMGIRENFNIVNSLPALQTTRESPYHHAVKFTQQLPSELFLGATAESYREPARIASQFAVERTSLSPLMDSSLSPKTDTSISPNVDGVFSPNQETVD
;
A
#
# COMPACT_ATOMS: atom_id res chain seq x y z
N MET A 1 10.31 -7.51 -8.92
CA MET A 1 9.05 -6.82 -9.27
C MET A 1 8.12 -7.76 -10.02
N ARG A 2 6.81 -7.62 -9.85
CA ARG A 2 5.76 -8.27 -10.67
C ARG A 2 5.04 -7.21 -11.49
N VAL A 3 4.55 -7.54 -12.68
CA VAL A 3 3.72 -6.65 -13.48
C VAL A 3 2.46 -7.42 -13.89
N VAL A 4 1.31 -6.86 -13.56
CA VAL A 4 -0.02 -7.39 -13.82
C VAL A 4 -0.67 -6.47 -14.83
N ILE A 5 -0.95 -7.00 -16.01
CA ILE A 5 -1.61 -6.28 -17.10
C ILE A 5 -3.01 -6.86 -17.21
N GLU A 6 -4.01 -6.02 -16.96
CA GLU A 6 -5.43 -6.35 -17.11
C GLU A 6 -6.02 -5.69 -18.37
N ASN A 7 -7.20 -6.14 -18.78
CA ASN A 7 -7.84 -5.65 -20.00
C ASN A 7 -8.37 -4.21 -19.85
N THR A 8 -8.92 -3.88 -18.70
CA THR A 8 -9.59 -2.60 -18.44
C THR A 8 -9.13 -1.97 -17.14
N ASN A 9 -9.37 -0.65 -16.99
CA ASN A 9 -9.18 0.06 -15.72
C ASN A 9 -9.95 -0.65 -14.58
N ALA A 10 -11.16 -1.12 -14.87
CA ALA A 10 -12.01 -1.76 -13.88
C ALA A 10 -11.43 -3.08 -13.38
N ASP A 11 -10.89 -3.90 -14.29
CA ASP A 11 -10.26 -5.17 -13.96
C ASP A 11 -8.96 -4.97 -13.17
N ALA A 12 -8.15 -3.98 -13.55
CA ALA A 12 -6.95 -3.60 -12.81
C ALA A 12 -7.25 -3.16 -11.36
N LEU A 13 -8.26 -2.30 -11.17
CA LEU A 13 -8.67 -1.84 -9.85
C LEU A 13 -9.30 -2.97 -9.01
N ARG A 14 -10.08 -3.85 -9.64
CA ARG A 14 -10.63 -5.03 -8.97
C ARG A 14 -9.55 -6.01 -8.55
N PHE A 15 -8.58 -6.29 -9.41
CA PHE A 15 -7.42 -7.11 -9.07
C PHE A 15 -6.70 -6.55 -7.83
N ALA A 16 -6.44 -5.24 -7.80
CA ALA A 16 -5.81 -4.59 -6.66
C ALA A 16 -6.64 -4.71 -5.38
N ALA A 17 -7.96 -4.50 -5.46
CA ALA A 17 -8.87 -4.66 -4.32
C ALA A 17 -8.87 -6.11 -3.78
N ASP A 18 -9.01 -7.10 -4.66
CA ASP A 18 -8.97 -8.52 -4.28
C ASP A 18 -7.61 -8.92 -3.70
N TYR A 19 -6.51 -8.35 -4.22
CA TYR A 19 -5.17 -8.59 -3.68
C TYR A 19 -5.02 -8.02 -2.27
N ILE A 20 -5.47 -6.79 -2.02
CA ILE A 20 -5.49 -6.18 -0.68
C ILE A 20 -6.31 -7.05 0.28
N VAL A 21 -7.51 -7.46 -0.13
CA VAL A 21 -8.37 -8.34 0.68
C VAL A 21 -7.66 -9.66 0.97
N SER A 22 -7.04 -10.30 -0.01
CA SER A 22 -6.31 -11.56 0.18
C SER A 22 -5.18 -11.39 1.19
N LYS A 23 -4.38 -10.32 1.08
CA LYS A 23 -3.26 -10.05 1.98
C LYS A 23 -3.70 -9.83 3.42
N ILE A 24 -4.78 -9.06 3.62
CA ILE A 24 -5.32 -8.86 4.97
C ILE A 24 -5.84 -10.19 5.54
N LYS A 25 -6.54 -11.02 4.73
CA LYS A 25 -7.04 -12.33 5.19
C LYS A 25 -5.92 -13.31 5.52
N GLU A 26 -4.90 -13.40 4.67
CA GLU A 26 -3.71 -14.23 4.88
C GLU A 26 -2.98 -13.84 6.16
N ALA A 27 -2.90 -12.54 6.45
CA ALA A 27 -2.28 -12.04 7.67
C ALA A 27 -3.09 -12.35 8.95
N ASN A 28 -4.41 -12.55 8.81
CA ASN A 28 -5.36 -12.82 9.89
C ASN A 28 -5.16 -11.87 11.10
N PRO A 29 -5.32 -10.55 10.91
CA PRO A 29 -4.96 -9.56 11.91
C PRO A 29 -5.79 -9.68 13.18
N THR A 30 -5.13 -9.41 14.29
CA THR A 30 -5.73 -9.38 15.64
C THR A 30 -5.39 -8.05 16.31
N GLU A 31 -6.01 -7.75 17.44
CA GLU A 31 -5.68 -6.54 18.21
C GLU A 31 -4.21 -6.47 18.62
N ALA A 32 -3.60 -7.61 18.99
CA ALA A 32 -2.19 -7.68 19.38
C ALA A 32 -1.22 -7.65 18.18
N LYS A 33 -1.70 -8.04 16.99
CA LYS A 33 -0.93 -8.06 15.75
C LYS A 33 -1.79 -7.52 14.61
N PRO A 34 -1.95 -6.19 14.53
CA PRO A 34 -2.71 -5.58 13.45
C PRO A 34 -1.95 -5.69 12.12
N TYR A 35 -2.66 -5.47 11.02
CA TYR A 35 -2.07 -5.38 9.68
C TYR A 35 -2.08 -3.93 9.20
N THR A 36 -0.93 -3.36 8.86
CA THR A 36 -0.81 -1.95 8.46
C THR A 36 -0.94 -1.78 6.95
N VAL A 37 -1.84 -0.89 6.54
CA VAL A 37 -2.20 -0.67 5.13
C VAL A 37 -2.16 0.82 4.79
N VAL A 38 -1.66 1.13 3.60
CA VAL A 38 -1.85 2.44 2.96
C VAL A 38 -2.68 2.23 1.70
N LEU A 39 -3.76 3.00 1.57
CA LEU A 39 -4.61 3.04 0.39
C LEU A 39 -4.18 4.22 -0.51
N PRO A 40 -4.45 4.17 -1.82
CA PRO A 40 -4.12 5.28 -2.71
C PRO A 40 -4.95 6.51 -2.36
N ASP A 41 -4.55 7.68 -2.87
CA ASP A 41 -5.35 8.89 -2.69
C ASP A 41 -6.76 8.70 -3.30
N PRO A 42 -7.83 9.16 -2.63
CA PRO A 42 -9.21 8.94 -3.02
C PRO A 42 -9.60 9.85 -4.20
N LEU A 43 -9.05 9.56 -5.37
CA LEU A 43 -9.33 10.24 -6.63
C LEU A 43 -10.44 9.52 -7.40
N PRO A 44 -11.23 10.23 -8.22
CA PRO A 44 -12.27 9.62 -9.05
C PRO A 44 -11.76 8.45 -9.91
N SER A 45 -10.54 8.54 -10.43
CA SER A 45 -9.90 7.51 -11.26
C SER A 45 -9.71 6.15 -10.59
N VAL A 46 -9.66 6.12 -9.25
CA VAL A 46 -9.48 4.89 -8.45
C VAL A 46 -10.69 4.60 -7.56
N LYS A 47 -11.80 5.33 -7.71
CA LYS A 47 -13.00 5.16 -6.88
C LYS A 47 -13.51 3.71 -6.87
N LEU A 48 -13.45 3.02 -8.01
CA LEU A 48 -13.90 1.64 -8.12
C LEU A 48 -13.14 0.68 -7.20
N LEU A 49 -11.85 0.94 -6.92
CA LEU A 49 -11.08 0.14 -5.96
C LEU A 49 -11.72 0.22 -4.57
N PHE A 50 -12.12 1.41 -4.13
CA PHE A 50 -12.81 1.57 -2.85
C PHE A 50 -14.19 0.91 -2.86
N ASP A 51 -14.95 1.05 -3.95
CA ASP A 51 -16.27 0.41 -4.09
C ASP A 51 -16.16 -1.12 -3.99
N ASP A 52 -15.11 -1.73 -4.57
CA ASP A 52 -14.87 -3.17 -4.48
C ASP A 52 -14.40 -3.60 -3.08
N LEU A 53 -13.58 -2.79 -2.40
CA LEU A 53 -13.17 -3.03 -1.00
C LEU A 53 -14.36 -2.95 -0.03
N VAL A 54 -15.28 -2.00 -0.23
CA VAL A 54 -16.53 -1.88 0.53
C VAL A 54 -17.41 -3.09 0.24
N ARG A 55 -17.61 -3.44 -1.04
CA ARG A 55 -18.42 -4.60 -1.42
C ARG A 55 -17.88 -5.89 -0.80
N ALA A 56 -16.56 -6.06 -0.73
CA ALA A 56 -15.96 -7.23 -0.08
C ALA A 56 -16.33 -7.31 1.41
N PHE A 57 -16.39 -6.18 2.12
CA PHE A 57 -16.87 -6.14 3.50
C PHE A 57 -18.37 -6.41 3.61
N GLU A 58 -19.19 -5.78 2.78
CA GLU A 58 -20.65 -5.95 2.79
C GLU A 58 -21.09 -7.40 2.59
N VAL A 59 -20.38 -8.15 1.74
CA VAL A 59 -20.64 -9.59 1.52
C VAL A 59 -19.92 -10.51 2.51
N GLY A 60 -19.29 -9.96 3.56
CA GLY A 60 -18.64 -10.71 4.63
C GLY A 60 -17.32 -11.40 4.24
N ARG A 61 -16.67 -11.00 3.14
CA ARG A 61 -15.40 -11.59 2.72
C ARG A 61 -14.21 -11.14 3.57
N ILE A 62 -14.30 -9.98 4.22
CA ILE A 62 -13.24 -9.32 4.98
C ILE A 62 -13.82 -8.51 6.16
N SER A 63 -13.02 -8.30 7.21
CA SER A 63 -13.23 -7.31 8.27
C SER A 63 -11.98 -6.45 8.39
N TYR A 64 -12.17 -5.15 8.62
CA TYR A 64 -11.11 -4.15 8.77
C TYR A 64 -10.88 -3.74 10.23
N LYS A 65 -11.55 -4.41 11.19
CA LYS A 65 -11.48 -4.09 12.63
C LYS A 65 -10.06 -4.04 13.20
N HIS A 66 -9.18 -4.93 12.73
CA HIS A 66 -7.79 -5.04 13.18
C HIS A 66 -6.78 -4.58 12.12
N VAL A 67 -7.24 -3.78 11.16
CA VAL A 67 -6.37 -3.14 10.17
C VAL A 67 -6.04 -1.74 10.66
N VAL A 68 -4.79 -1.34 10.48
CA VAL A 68 -4.29 0.01 10.79
C VAL A 68 -4.00 0.73 9.49
N PHE A 69 -4.64 1.87 9.27
CA PHE A 69 -4.53 2.63 8.04
C PHE A 69 -3.66 3.87 8.24
N PHE A 70 -2.72 4.09 7.33
CA PHE A 70 -2.00 5.36 7.22
C PHE A 70 -2.35 6.03 5.89
N GLN A 71 -2.60 7.33 5.94
CA GLN A 71 -2.83 8.15 4.75
C GLN A 71 -1.51 8.49 4.03
N LEU A 72 -1.50 8.39 2.70
CA LEU A 72 -0.33 8.70 1.88
C LEU A 72 0.01 10.20 1.90
N GLU A 73 -0.98 11.07 1.72
CA GLU A 73 -0.81 12.51 1.73
C GLU A 73 -2.07 13.30 2.11
N GLU A 74 -1.89 14.57 2.48
CA GLU A 74 -2.96 15.53 2.75
C GLU A 74 -2.56 16.93 2.24
N PHE A 75 -3.55 17.70 1.79
CA PHE A 75 -3.31 19.10 1.41
C PHE A 75 -3.03 19.96 2.63
N ARG A 76 -2.05 20.86 2.49
CA ARG A 76 -1.78 21.89 3.50
C ARG A 76 -2.86 22.96 3.46
N ASP A 77 -3.21 23.50 4.62
CA ASP A 77 -4.17 24.59 4.81
C ASP A 77 -5.61 24.25 4.38
N ILE A 78 -5.92 22.97 4.16
CA ILE A 78 -7.27 22.47 3.90
C ILE A 78 -7.74 21.67 5.13
N PRO A 79 -8.79 22.12 5.84
CA PRO A 79 -9.35 21.38 6.96
C PRO A 79 -9.93 20.03 6.54
N ARG A 80 -9.84 19.02 7.41
CA ARG A 80 -10.40 17.67 7.17
C ARG A 80 -11.92 17.62 6.95
N THR A 81 -12.62 18.69 7.27
CA THR A 81 -14.07 18.81 7.02
C THR A 81 -14.40 19.31 5.62
N ASP A 82 -13.41 19.79 4.88
CA ASP A 82 -13.55 20.27 3.50
C ASP A 82 -13.55 19.08 2.52
N LYS A 83 -14.42 19.09 1.52
CA LYS A 83 -14.53 18.02 0.51
C LYS A 83 -13.27 17.84 -0.34
N ARG A 84 -12.40 18.85 -0.37
CA ARG A 84 -11.10 18.82 -1.04
C ARG A 84 -10.05 18.04 -0.25
N SER A 85 -10.22 17.83 1.06
CA SER A 85 -9.30 17.05 1.89
C SER A 85 -9.34 15.58 1.49
N PHE A 86 -8.17 14.95 1.43
CA PHE A 86 -8.06 13.53 1.18
C PHE A 86 -8.60 12.71 2.35
N ALA A 87 -8.46 13.17 3.59
CA ALA A 87 -9.07 12.52 4.74
C ALA A 87 -10.61 12.51 4.62
N TRP A 88 -11.22 13.64 4.21
CA TRP A 88 -12.66 13.70 3.99
C TRP A 88 -13.10 12.70 2.92
N ARG A 89 -12.40 12.66 1.79
CA ARG A 89 -12.73 11.76 0.68
C ARG A 89 -12.49 10.29 1.01
N LEU A 90 -11.45 9.95 1.76
CA LEU A 90 -11.24 8.56 2.25
C LEU A 90 -12.39 8.14 3.18
N TYR A 91 -12.86 9.06 4.02
CA TYR A 91 -14.06 8.81 4.83
C TYR A 91 -15.30 8.61 3.94
N ASP A 92 -15.48 9.47 2.94
CA ASP A 92 -16.62 9.44 2.03
C ASP A 92 -16.64 8.20 1.11
N TYR A 93 -15.49 7.74 0.64
CA TYR A 93 -15.36 6.61 -0.29
C TYR A 93 -15.30 5.27 0.43
N PHE A 94 -14.76 5.23 1.65
CA PHE A 94 -14.39 3.96 2.30
C PHE A 94 -14.79 3.90 3.77
N PHE A 95 -14.22 4.73 4.65
CA PHE A 95 -14.30 4.48 6.10
C PHE A 95 -15.73 4.55 6.67
N LYS A 96 -16.65 5.31 6.08
CA LYS A 96 -18.04 5.36 6.54
C LYS A 96 -18.85 4.08 6.28
N PHE A 97 -18.33 3.17 5.45
CA PHE A 97 -19.02 1.95 5.02
C PHE A 97 -18.46 0.66 5.63
N VAL A 98 -17.34 0.73 6.35
CA VAL A 98 -16.61 -0.45 6.85
C VAL A 98 -16.41 -0.42 8.37
N ASP A 99 -16.05 -1.56 8.95
CA ASP A 99 -15.82 -1.73 10.40
C ASP A 99 -14.41 -1.34 10.87
N ALA A 100 -13.73 -0.43 10.16
CA ALA A 100 -12.42 0.05 10.56
C ALA A 100 -12.50 0.80 11.90
N ASN A 101 -11.60 0.47 12.84
CA ASN A 101 -11.55 1.18 14.11
C ASN A 101 -10.99 2.60 13.90
N PRO A 102 -11.72 3.68 14.27
CA PRO A 102 -11.25 5.05 14.08
C PRO A 102 -9.89 5.35 14.75
N HIS A 103 -9.56 4.67 15.85
CA HIS A 103 -8.26 4.82 16.52
C HIS A 103 -7.10 4.21 15.73
N ASN A 104 -7.40 3.36 14.75
CA ASN A 104 -6.43 2.73 13.88
C ASN A 104 -6.32 3.44 12.52
N VAL A 105 -6.86 4.66 12.38
CA VAL A 105 -6.78 5.44 11.13
C VAL A 105 -5.97 6.71 11.37
N PHE A 106 -4.81 6.80 10.72
CA PHE A 106 -3.86 7.89 10.86
C PHE A 106 -3.87 8.76 9.61
N PHE A 107 -4.30 10.01 9.79
CA PHE A 107 -4.29 11.05 8.77
C PHE A 107 -3.21 12.08 9.09
N LEU A 108 -2.58 12.65 8.06
CA LEU A 108 -1.72 13.82 8.20
C LEU A 108 -2.57 15.05 8.56
N ASN A 109 -2.07 15.92 9.44
CA ASN A 109 -2.76 17.15 9.82
C ASN A 109 -2.38 18.32 8.90
N GLY A 110 -3.17 18.49 7.83
CA GLY A 110 -3.01 19.59 6.87
C GLY A 110 -3.12 21.00 7.46
N THR A 111 -3.64 21.16 8.67
CA THR A 111 -3.77 22.45 9.38
C THR A 111 -2.87 22.56 10.62
N SER A 112 -1.83 21.74 10.71
CA SER A 112 -0.84 21.83 11.80
C SER A 112 -0.18 23.20 11.84
N SER A 113 0.14 23.70 13.04
CA SER A 113 0.98 24.88 13.21
C SER A 113 2.46 24.61 12.93
N ASP A 114 2.86 23.33 13.03
CA ASP A 114 4.21 22.84 12.78
C ASP A 114 4.13 21.59 11.90
N PHE A 115 4.41 21.76 10.62
CA PHE A 115 4.29 20.70 9.62
C PHE A 115 5.43 19.69 9.68
N ASP A 116 6.64 20.14 10.04
CA ASP A 116 7.79 19.24 10.15
C ASP A 116 7.58 18.31 11.34
N ARG A 117 7.13 18.85 12.48
CA ARG A 117 6.79 18.04 13.66
C ARG A 117 5.65 17.06 13.40
N GLU A 118 4.62 17.47 12.65
CA GLU A 118 3.53 16.58 12.24
C GLU A 118 4.07 15.39 11.43
N CYS A 119 4.96 15.65 10.47
CA CYS A 119 5.57 14.61 9.63
C CYS A 119 6.44 13.64 10.45
N GLU A 120 7.21 14.15 11.43
CA GLU A 120 7.98 13.32 12.36
C GLU A 120 7.08 12.40 13.20
N LEU A 121 6.02 12.95 13.79
CA LEU A 121 5.07 12.18 14.60
C LEU A 121 4.37 11.09 13.78
N PHE A 122 4.11 11.37 12.51
CA PHE A 122 3.52 10.42 11.57
C PHE A 122 4.48 9.26 11.27
N GLU A 123 5.76 9.55 11.04
CA GLU A 123 6.81 8.53 10.89
C GLU A 123 7.01 7.68 12.16
N ASP A 124 6.95 8.31 13.34
CA ASP A 124 7.02 7.61 14.62
C ASP A 124 5.77 6.73 14.86
N ALA A 125 4.60 7.14 14.39
CA ALA A 125 3.41 6.30 14.39
C ALA A 125 3.59 5.05 13.53
N ILE A 126 4.09 5.19 12.30
CA ILE A 126 4.39 4.06 11.41
C ILE A 126 5.36 3.07 12.09
N LYS A 127 6.45 3.58 12.66
CA LYS A 127 7.46 2.76 13.36
C LYS A 127 6.87 2.03 14.56
N ARG A 128 5.97 2.65 15.33
CA ARG A 128 5.31 2.02 16.50
C ARG A 128 4.48 0.79 16.13
N TYR A 129 3.94 0.73 14.92
CA TYR A 129 3.22 -0.44 14.41
C TYR A 129 4.13 -1.43 13.65
N GLY A 130 5.45 -1.23 13.67
CA GLY A 130 6.42 -2.12 13.02
C GLY A 130 6.57 -1.88 11.51
N GLY A 131 6.11 -0.74 11.00
CA GLY A 131 6.17 -0.40 9.58
C GLY A 131 4.85 -0.62 8.84
N ILE A 132 4.91 -0.60 7.51
CA ILE A 132 3.74 -0.75 6.62
C ILE A 132 3.80 -2.13 5.96
N ASN A 133 2.80 -2.98 6.19
CA ASN A 133 2.77 -4.30 5.57
C ASN A 133 2.41 -4.22 4.08
N LEU A 134 1.41 -3.40 3.74
CA LEU A 134 0.96 -3.26 2.36
C LEU A 134 0.67 -1.81 2.03
N MET A 135 1.30 -1.32 0.98
CA MET A 135 1.06 0.02 0.47
C MET A 135 0.53 -0.05 -0.95
N CYS A 136 -0.68 0.44 -1.17
CA CYS A 136 -1.26 0.62 -2.49
C CYS A 136 -1.19 2.11 -2.86
N VAL A 137 -0.57 2.42 -3.99
CA VAL A 137 -0.38 3.79 -4.47
C VAL A 137 -0.81 3.92 -5.91
N GLN A 138 -1.36 5.08 -6.27
CA GLN A 138 -1.54 5.46 -7.66
C GLN A 138 -0.31 6.21 -8.15
N VAL A 139 0.11 5.93 -9.39
CA VAL A 139 1.20 6.62 -10.05
C VAL A 139 0.66 7.60 -11.09
N SER A 140 1.12 8.83 -11.03
CA SER A 140 0.73 9.90 -11.97
C SER A 140 1.41 9.76 -13.34
N SER A 141 1.01 10.56 -14.34
CA SER A 141 1.62 10.53 -15.69
C SER A 141 3.10 10.93 -15.72
N GLU A 142 3.58 11.61 -14.67
CA GLU A 142 5.00 11.96 -14.46
C GLU A 142 5.71 11.03 -13.48
N ALA A 143 5.16 9.82 -13.28
CA ALA A 143 5.70 8.83 -12.36
C ALA A 143 5.82 9.34 -10.91
N SER A 144 4.95 10.27 -10.49
CA SER A 144 4.92 10.74 -9.10
C SER A 144 4.12 9.76 -8.23
N ILE A 145 4.52 9.62 -6.97
CA ILE A 145 3.79 8.85 -5.95
C ILE A 145 3.46 9.80 -4.81
N GLY A 146 2.17 10.06 -4.58
CA GLY A 146 1.74 11.20 -3.76
C GLY A 146 2.41 12.50 -4.25
N GLY A 147 2.85 13.32 -3.30
CA GLY A 147 3.49 14.62 -3.55
C GLY A 147 4.95 14.51 -3.97
N ASN A 148 5.49 13.29 -4.12
CA ASN A 148 6.84 13.08 -4.61
C ASN A 148 6.88 13.28 -6.14
N ALA A 149 6.90 14.55 -6.54
CA ALA A 149 7.03 14.99 -7.93
C ALA A 149 8.47 14.85 -8.47
N PRO A 150 8.70 15.00 -9.79
CA PRO A 150 10.04 14.98 -10.37
C PRO A 150 11.04 15.88 -9.63
N GLY A 151 12.24 15.36 -9.40
CA GLY A 151 13.29 15.99 -8.60
C GLY A 151 13.23 15.67 -7.10
N SER A 152 12.24 14.90 -6.64
CA SER A 152 12.17 14.46 -5.23
C SER A 152 13.30 13.50 -4.87
N CYS A 153 13.87 13.65 -3.67
CA CYS A 153 14.90 12.76 -3.18
C CYS A 153 14.35 11.31 -3.05
N LEU A 154 15.07 10.34 -3.62
CA LEU A 154 14.67 8.92 -3.64
C LEU A 154 14.64 8.27 -2.25
N THR A 155 15.34 8.85 -1.28
CA THR A 155 15.39 8.38 0.12
C THR A 155 14.66 9.34 1.06
N SER A 156 13.78 10.20 0.53
CA SER A 156 13.05 11.18 1.33
C SER A 156 12.14 10.54 2.37
N ARG A 157 11.94 11.21 3.49
CA ARG A 157 10.92 10.90 4.50
C ARG A 157 9.65 11.72 4.30
N THR A 158 8.63 11.43 5.11
CA THR A 158 7.41 12.25 5.19
C THR A 158 7.76 13.71 5.41
N ARG A 159 7.20 14.62 4.60
CA ARG A 159 7.57 16.05 4.61
C ARG A 159 6.50 16.93 3.97
N PRO A 160 6.51 18.25 4.27
CA PRO A 160 5.84 19.23 3.43
C PRO A 160 6.51 19.33 2.06
N LYS A 161 5.70 19.41 1.02
CA LYS A 161 6.16 19.52 -0.36
C LYS A 161 5.30 20.48 -1.17
N THR A 162 5.95 21.36 -1.92
CA THR A 162 5.28 22.23 -2.90
C THR A 162 4.80 21.41 -4.08
N THR A 163 3.52 21.55 -4.42
CA THR A 163 2.94 20.98 -5.64
C THR A 163 3.23 21.92 -6.81
N THR A 164 3.55 21.35 -7.97
CA THR A 164 3.61 22.15 -9.20
C THR A 164 2.23 22.22 -9.80
N SER A 165 1.90 23.31 -10.50
CA SER A 165 0.63 23.46 -11.24
C SER A 165 0.39 22.29 -12.21
N PHE A 166 1.46 21.63 -12.66
CA PHE A 166 1.40 20.47 -13.52
C PHE A 166 0.84 19.22 -12.81
N VAL A 167 1.16 19.00 -11.52
CA VAL A 167 0.58 17.90 -10.72
C VAL A 167 -0.93 18.13 -10.51
N ILE A 168 -1.35 19.39 -10.38
CA ILE A 168 -2.77 19.78 -10.34
C ILE A 168 -3.45 19.54 -11.71
N ASN A 169 -2.73 19.82 -12.80
CA ASN A 169 -3.22 19.58 -14.15
C ASN A 169 -3.33 18.09 -14.50
N ASP A 170 -2.43 17.22 -14.06
CA ASP A 170 -2.57 15.77 -14.27
C ASP A 170 -3.83 15.19 -13.57
N ARG A 171 -4.27 15.83 -12.46
CA ARG A 171 -5.52 15.50 -11.76
C ARG A 171 -6.78 16.03 -12.48
N SER A 172 -6.64 16.97 -13.41
CA SER A 172 -7.77 17.69 -14.03
C SER A 172 -7.81 17.63 -15.56
N TYR A 173 -6.71 17.32 -16.23
CA TYR A 173 -6.56 17.36 -17.68
C TYR A 173 -5.52 16.35 -18.16
N THR A 174 -5.94 15.50 -19.10
CA THR A 174 -4.99 14.84 -20.00
C THR A 174 -4.24 15.93 -20.77
N ARG A 175 -2.91 15.82 -20.84
CA ARG A 175 -1.99 16.82 -21.41
C ARG A 175 -2.34 17.32 -22.83
N ASN A 176 -3.28 16.68 -23.51
CA ASN A 176 -3.61 16.99 -24.89
C ASN A 176 -4.95 17.72 -25.09
N GLY A 177 -5.83 17.85 -24.08
CA GLY A 177 -7.14 18.50 -24.28
C GLY A 177 -7.96 17.94 -25.46
N LEU A 178 -7.63 16.73 -25.93
CA LEU A 178 -8.23 16.11 -27.10
C LEU A 178 -9.39 15.23 -26.62
N GLY A 179 -10.59 15.59 -27.07
CA GLY A 179 -11.86 14.89 -26.87
C GLY A 179 -11.99 13.58 -27.64
N ASP A 180 -10.92 12.78 -27.69
CA ASP A 180 -10.93 11.40 -28.22
C ASP A 180 -11.00 10.38 -27.07
N ILE A 181 -11.72 10.75 -26.01
CA ILE A 181 -12.02 9.87 -24.88
C ILE A 181 -13.45 9.40 -25.11
N ALA A 182 -13.69 8.09 -25.22
CA ALA A 182 -15.05 7.57 -25.27
C ALA A 182 -15.82 8.04 -24.03
N GLU A 183 -17.14 8.28 -24.12
CA GLU A 183 -17.94 8.80 -22.98
C GLU A 183 -17.78 7.92 -21.72
N GLU A 184 -17.61 6.62 -21.90
CA GLU A 184 -17.35 5.63 -20.85
C GLU A 184 -15.97 5.76 -20.18
N ASP A 185 -15.04 6.48 -20.80
CA ASP A 185 -13.67 6.72 -20.35
C ASP A 185 -13.44 8.12 -19.78
N ILE A 186 -14.49 8.96 -19.73
CA ILE A 186 -14.42 10.27 -19.08
C ILE A 186 -14.25 10.01 -17.58
N ILE A 187 -13.00 10.08 -17.12
CA ILE A 187 -12.71 10.17 -15.69
C ILE A 187 -13.40 11.45 -15.20
N PRO A 188 -14.30 11.39 -14.21
CA PRO A 188 -14.96 12.57 -13.69
C PRO A 188 -13.89 13.58 -13.32
N VAL A 189 -13.98 14.78 -13.89
CA VAL A 189 -13.09 15.88 -13.53
C VAL A 189 -13.21 16.07 -12.03
N ASP A 190 -12.09 16.03 -11.32
CA ASP A 190 -12.08 16.34 -9.91
C ASP A 190 -12.31 17.85 -9.76
N GLU A 191 -13.58 18.26 -9.67
CA GLU A 191 -14.01 19.66 -9.48
C GLU A 191 -13.36 20.30 -8.23
N TYR A 192 -12.86 19.48 -7.32
CA TYR A 192 -12.23 19.84 -6.05
C TYR A 192 -10.68 19.79 -6.14
N ALA A 193 -10.08 19.43 -7.29
CA ALA A 193 -8.62 19.30 -7.47
C ALA A 193 -7.85 20.62 -7.35
N ILE A 194 -8.53 21.77 -7.28
CA ILE A 194 -7.93 23.06 -6.93
C ILE A 194 -7.74 23.10 -5.40
N GLY A 195 -6.76 22.31 -4.96
CA GLY A 195 -6.26 22.26 -3.60
C GLY A 195 -4.88 22.91 -3.51
N SER A 196 -4.56 23.42 -2.33
CA SER A 196 -3.31 24.10 -1.93
C SER A 196 -2.05 23.78 -2.77
N ASN A 197 -1.20 24.79 -2.96
CA ASN A 197 0.12 24.65 -3.60
C ASN A 197 1.13 23.82 -2.77
N TYR A 198 0.67 23.23 -1.66
CA TYR A 198 1.49 22.45 -0.74
C TYR A 198 0.71 21.24 -0.24
N VAL A 199 1.43 20.13 -0.06
CA VAL A 199 0.94 18.88 0.51
C VAL A 199 1.89 18.40 1.60
N LEU A 200 1.36 17.70 2.59
CA LEU A 200 2.14 16.80 3.43
C LEU A 200 2.06 15.43 2.79
N THR A 201 3.19 14.77 2.55
CA THR A 201 3.22 13.49 1.83
C THR A 201 4.26 12.56 2.43
N MET A 202 3.97 11.26 2.48
CA MET A 202 4.98 10.25 2.75
C MET A 202 6.12 10.35 1.75
N GLY A 203 7.36 10.19 2.21
CA GLY A 203 8.52 10.22 1.32
C GLY A 203 8.73 8.93 0.55
N LEU A 204 9.55 8.96 -0.50
CA LEU A 204 9.90 7.77 -1.28
C LEU A 204 10.64 6.74 -0.43
N GLY A 205 11.46 7.16 0.53
CA GLY A 205 12.08 6.25 1.50
C GLY A 205 11.04 5.60 2.41
N THR A 206 10.04 6.36 2.86
CA THR A 206 8.92 5.83 3.66
C THR A 206 8.10 4.80 2.88
N ILE A 207 7.86 5.06 1.59
CA ILE A 207 7.18 4.13 0.67
C ILE A 207 8.01 2.85 0.49
N MET A 208 9.33 2.99 0.32
CA MET A 208 10.26 1.89 0.10
C MET A 208 10.54 1.04 1.36
N ASP A 209 10.21 1.54 2.54
CA ASP A 209 10.27 0.79 3.80
C ASP A 209 9.06 -0.15 3.99
N ALA A 210 8.02 -0.03 3.15
CA ALA A 210 6.89 -0.95 3.21
C ALA A 210 7.33 -2.38 2.88
N GLU A 211 6.69 -3.38 3.48
CA GLU A 211 7.00 -4.79 3.17
C GLU A 211 6.60 -5.14 1.73
N GLU A 212 5.49 -4.58 1.25
CA GLU A 212 4.97 -4.79 -0.09
C GLU A 212 4.31 -3.53 -0.65
N VAL A 213 4.57 -3.23 -1.93
CA VAL A 213 4.01 -2.07 -2.63
C VAL A 213 3.24 -2.53 -3.87
N ILE A 214 2.00 -2.07 -4.00
CA ILE A 214 1.18 -2.16 -5.21
C ILE A 214 1.13 -0.77 -5.84
N ALA A 215 1.59 -0.64 -7.07
CA ALA A 215 1.58 0.63 -7.80
C ALA A 215 0.62 0.53 -9.00
N LEU A 216 -0.41 1.40 -8.99
CA LEU A 216 -1.47 1.44 -9.99
C LEU A 216 -1.11 2.43 -11.11
N PHE A 217 -1.05 1.92 -12.33
CA PHE A 217 -0.87 2.70 -13.57
C PHE A 217 -2.15 2.55 -14.38
N ILE A 218 -3.04 3.53 -14.26
CA ILE A 218 -4.42 3.43 -14.77
C ILE A 218 -4.63 4.43 -15.90
N GLY A 219 -5.09 3.92 -17.04
CA GLY A 219 -5.47 4.69 -18.21
C GLY A 219 -4.29 5.17 -19.08
N PRO A 220 -4.60 5.73 -20.27
CA PRO A 220 -3.60 6.25 -21.20
C PRO A 220 -2.57 7.23 -20.61
N PRO A 221 -2.92 8.14 -19.67
CA PRO A 221 -1.94 9.07 -19.10
C PRO A 221 -0.78 8.38 -18.38
N ALA A 222 -1.00 7.17 -17.84
CA ALA A 222 0.02 6.43 -17.11
C ALA A 222 1.09 5.80 -18.03
N ALA A 223 0.88 5.76 -19.36
CA ALA A 223 1.76 5.00 -20.25
C ALA A 223 3.20 5.49 -20.26
N ARG A 224 3.40 6.81 -20.37
CA ARG A 224 4.74 7.42 -20.31
C ARG A 224 5.43 7.11 -18.99
N ALA A 225 4.72 7.24 -17.86
CA ALA A 225 5.26 6.92 -16.56
C ALA A 225 5.66 5.44 -16.48
N LEU A 226 4.79 4.53 -16.93
CA LEU A 226 5.04 3.10 -16.90
C LEU A 226 6.28 2.71 -17.70
N HIS A 227 6.49 3.30 -18.88
CA HIS A 227 7.71 3.11 -19.67
C HIS A 227 8.96 3.47 -18.88
N HIS A 228 9.00 4.65 -18.24
CA HIS A 228 10.16 5.06 -17.45
C HIS A 228 10.35 4.22 -16.19
N VAL A 229 9.27 3.73 -15.59
CA VAL A 229 9.33 2.90 -14.38
C VAL A 229 9.76 1.46 -14.67
N LEU A 230 9.40 0.90 -15.82
CA LEU A 230 9.73 -0.50 -16.17
C LEU A 230 10.98 -0.64 -17.04
N GLU A 231 11.14 0.20 -18.06
CA GLU A 231 12.21 0.08 -19.05
C GLU A 231 13.34 1.11 -18.88
N GLY A 232 13.04 2.21 -18.18
CA GLY A 232 14.00 3.27 -17.89
C GLY A 232 14.92 2.94 -16.70
N SER A 233 16.01 3.71 -16.59
CA SER A 233 16.86 3.67 -15.38
C SER A 233 16.19 4.40 -14.22
N VAL A 234 16.52 3.98 -12.99
CA VAL A 234 16.09 4.69 -11.78
C VAL A 234 16.55 6.15 -11.81
N SER A 235 15.60 7.06 -11.65
CA SER A 235 15.82 8.50 -11.71
C SER A 235 14.83 9.24 -10.83
N ASN A 236 15.32 10.25 -10.10
CA ASN A 236 14.45 11.16 -9.35
C ASN A 236 13.53 12.01 -10.24
N MET A 237 13.81 12.09 -11.55
CA MET A 237 12.90 12.72 -12.51
C MET A 237 11.69 11.85 -12.84
N PHE A 238 11.76 10.55 -12.56
CA PHE A 238 10.63 9.62 -12.60
C PHE A 238 10.54 8.90 -11.26
N PRO A 239 10.04 9.56 -10.20
CA PRO A 239 10.11 9.10 -8.81
C PRO A 239 9.74 7.62 -8.58
N ALA A 240 8.66 7.14 -9.22
CA ALA A 240 8.20 5.76 -9.11
C ALA A 240 9.18 4.72 -9.66
N SER A 241 10.19 5.12 -10.44
CA SER A 241 11.26 4.22 -10.91
C SER A 241 12.07 3.64 -9.74
N VAL A 242 12.04 4.26 -8.56
CA VAL A 242 12.66 3.72 -7.33
C VAL A 242 12.10 2.35 -6.94
N LEU A 243 10.86 2.02 -7.35
CA LEU A 243 10.23 0.73 -7.12
C LEU A 243 10.99 -0.44 -7.77
N GLN A 244 11.86 -0.17 -8.75
CA GLN A 244 12.79 -1.18 -9.30
C GLN A 244 13.71 -1.77 -8.22
N TYR A 245 14.03 -1.02 -7.16
CA TYR A 245 14.83 -1.49 -6.03
C TYR A 245 14.00 -2.14 -4.93
N HIS A 246 12.67 -2.09 -5.00
CA HIS A 246 11.82 -2.63 -3.95
C HIS A 246 11.76 -4.16 -4.06
N THR A 247 12.01 -4.84 -2.94
CA THR A 247 12.07 -6.30 -2.89
C THR A 247 10.75 -6.96 -3.29
N ARG A 248 9.62 -6.30 -2.99
CA ARG A 248 8.25 -6.78 -3.26
C ARG A 248 7.37 -5.69 -3.86
N ALA A 249 7.72 -5.20 -5.04
CA ALA A 249 6.84 -4.32 -5.83
C ALA A 249 5.98 -5.12 -6.82
N CYS A 250 4.68 -4.78 -6.86
CA CYS A 250 3.70 -5.25 -7.83
C CYS A 250 3.16 -4.05 -8.60
N ILE A 251 3.41 -4.00 -9.90
CA ILE A 251 2.85 -3.00 -10.80
C ILE A 251 1.55 -3.56 -11.35
N VAL A 252 0.46 -2.79 -11.25
CA VAL A 252 -0.83 -3.14 -11.81
C VAL A 252 -1.18 -2.10 -12.86
N SER A 253 -1.41 -2.54 -14.09
CA SER A 253 -1.71 -1.70 -15.23
C SER A 253 -2.81 -2.28 -16.08
N GLU A 254 -3.32 -1.50 -17.02
CA GLU A 254 -4.22 -2.00 -18.05
C GLU A 254 -3.69 -1.82 -19.48
N HIS A 255 -4.39 -2.40 -20.44
CA HIS A 255 -3.98 -2.49 -21.84
C HIS A 255 -3.58 -1.13 -22.47
N ARG A 256 -4.24 -0.02 -22.14
CA ARG A 256 -3.91 1.30 -22.71
C ARG A 256 -2.70 1.93 -22.03
N SER A 257 -2.47 1.62 -20.76
CA SER A 257 -1.31 2.03 -19.98
C SER A 257 -0.01 1.42 -20.50
N ILE A 258 -0.06 0.32 -21.25
CA ILE A 258 1.14 -0.32 -21.81
C ILE A 258 1.52 0.17 -23.22
N SER A 259 0.81 1.15 -23.77
CA SER A 259 0.95 1.61 -25.17
C SER A 259 2.34 2.10 -25.59
N THR A 260 3.23 2.39 -24.63
CA THR A 260 4.61 2.83 -24.89
C THR A 260 5.67 1.80 -24.50
N LEU A 261 5.25 0.63 -24.00
CA LEU A 261 6.14 -0.47 -23.67
C LEU A 261 6.55 -1.25 -24.93
N LYS A 262 7.73 -1.85 -24.89
CA LYS A 262 8.15 -2.80 -25.94
C LYS A 262 7.32 -4.07 -25.85
N PHE A 263 6.98 -4.61 -27.01
CA PHE A 263 6.30 -5.91 -27.12
C PHE A 263 6.98 -7.00 -26.29
N THR A 264 8.31 -7.10 -26.35
CA THR A 264 9.09 -8.08 -25.58
C THR A 264 8.93 -7.94 -24.06
N THR A 265 8.77 -6.72 -23.57
CA THR A 265 8.57 -6.44 -22.13
C THR A 265 7.19 -6.94 -21.70
N VAL A 266 6.16 -6.64 -22.50
CA VAL A 266 4.78 -7.08 -22.25
C VAL A 266 4.68 -8.60 -22.25
N GLU A 267 5.17 -9.25 -23.31
CA GLU A 267 5.18 -10.71 -23.43
C GLU A 267 5.92 -11.40 -22.29
N TYR A 268 7.05 -10.82 -21.84
CA TYR A 268 7.81 -11.37 -20.71
C TYR A 268 6.97 -11.42 -19.42
N PHE A 269 6.29 -10.33 -19.06
CA PHE A 269 5.50 -10.29 -17.83
C PHE A 269 4.20 -11.08 -17.94
N MET A 270 3.54 -11.06 -19.10
CA MET A 270 2.38 -11.91 -19.35
C MET A 270 2.76 -13.39 -19.24
N GLY A 271 3.86 -13.81 -19.88
CA GLY A 271 4.37 -15.17 -19.80
C GLY A 271 4.76 -15.62 -18.39
N ILE A 272 5.32 -14.73 -17.55
CA ILE A 272 5.58 -15.04 -16.13
C ILE A 272 4.28 -15.33 -15.39
N ARG A 273 3.25 -14.49 -15.59
CA ARG A 273 1.94 -14.67 -14.92
C ARG A 273 1.27 -15.96 -15.36
N GLU A 274 1.27 -16.26 -16.65
CA GLU A 274 0.73 -17.51 -17.20
C GLU A 274 1.44 -18.72 -16.62
N ASN A 275 2.77 -18.72 -16.61
CA ASN A 275 3.56 -19.81 -16.01
C ASN A 275 3.27 -19.98 -14.52
N PHE A 276 3.17 -18.87 -13.77
CA PHE A 276 2.79 -18.92 -12.36
C PHE A 276 1.38 -19.50 -12.16
N ASN A 277 0.42 -19.08 -12.98
CA ASN A 277 -0.95 -19.58 -12.94
C ASN A 277 -1.01 -21.06 -13.28
N ILE A 278 -0.25 -21.51 -14.30
CA ILE A 278 -0.12 -22.92 -14.65
C ILE A 278 0.40 -23.67 -13.44
N VAL A 279 1.57 -23.30 -12.90
CA VAL A 279 2.21 -24.01 -11.77
C VAL A 279 1.30 -24.11 -10.55
N ASN A 280 0.62 -23.03 -10.16
CA ASN A 280 -0.27 -23.05 -8.99
C ASN A 280 -1.62 -23.71 -9.27
N SER A 281 -2.05 -23.75 -10.54
CA SER A 281 -3.24 -24.50 -10.97
C SER A 281 -2.92 -25.94 -11.32
N LEU A 282 -1.64 -26.35 -11.41
CA LEU A 282 -1.23 -27.73 -11.73
C LEU A 282 -1.91 -28.76 -10.83
N PRO A 283 -2.04 -28.58 -9.51
CA PRO A 283 -2.74 -29.56 -8.66
C PRO A 283 -4.21 -29.75 -9.08
N ALA A 284 -4.88 -28.71 -9.57
CA ALA A 284 -6.25 -28.78 -10.07
C ALA A 284 -6.32 -29.30 -11.52
N LEU A 285 -5.40 -28.86 -12.39
CA LEU A 285 -5.28 -29.22 -13.80
C LEU A 285 -4.69 -30.63 -14.03
N GLN A 286 -4.07 -31.24 -13.02
CA GLN A 286 -3.55 -32.61 -13.05
C GLN A 286 -4.62 -33.67 -12.76
N THR A 287 -5.81 -33.27 -12.30
CA THR A 287 -6.93 -34.20 -11.99
C THR A 287 -7.81 -34.51 -13.20
N THR A 288 -7.68 -33.77 -14.31
CA THR A 288 -8.48 -33.97 -15.52
C THR A 288 -7.64 -34.60 -16.64
N ARG A 289 -8.13 -35.72 -17.21
CA ARG A 289 -7.47 -36.44 -18.33
C ARG A 289 -7.33 -35.60 -19.61
N GLU A 290 -8.08 -34.51 -19.72
CA GLU A 290 -8.13 -33.63 -20.89
C GLU A 290 -7.15 -32.45 -20.81
N SER A 291 -6.39 -32.34 -19.71
CA SER A 291 -5.43 -31.25 -19.54
C SER A 291 -4.30 -31.34 -20.58
N PRO A 292 -3.99 -30.25 -21.32
CA PRO A 292 -2.87 -30.23 -22.24
C PRO A 292 -1.53 -30.43 -21.51
N TYR A 293 -1.47 -30.33 -20.17
CA TYR A 293 -0.30 -30.59 -19.35
C TYR A 293 -0.24 -32.01 -18.77
N HIS A 294 -1.22 -32.88 -19.08
CA HIS A 294 -1.22 -34.27 -18.61
C HIS A 294 0.02 -35.05 -19.07
N HIS A 295 0.59 -34.70 -20.23
CA HIS A 295 1.82 -35.30 -20.74
C HIS A 295 3.07 -34.90 -19.92
N ALA A 296 3.10 -33.72 -19.30
CA ALA A 296 4.23 -33.27 -18.47
C ALA A 296 4.39 -34.13 -17.20
N VAL A 297 3.30 -34.70 -16.68
CA VAL A 297 3.31 -35.69 -15.60
C VAL A 297 3.99 -36.99 -16.04
N LYS A 298 3.75 -37.41 -17.29
CA LYS A 298 4.31 -38.66 -17.83
C LYS A 298 5.84 -38.60 -17.97
N PHE A 299 6.39 -37.42 -18.24
CA PHE A 299 7.84 -37.20 -18.34
C PHE A 299 8.52 -36.87 -17.01
N THR A 300 7.82 -36.26 -16.05
CA THR A 300 8.36 -36.05 -14.70
C THR A 300 8.35 -37.31 -13.84
N GLN A 301 7.44 -38.26 -14.10
CA GLN A 301 7.41 -39.58 -13.46
C GLN A 301 8.30 -40.64 -14.11
N GLN A 302 9.08 -40.28 -15.13
CA GLN A 302 10.10 -41.13 -15.74
C GLN A 302 11.48 -40.46 -15.68
N LEU A 303 11.89 -40.02 -14.50
CA LEU A 303 13.34 -39.90 -14.26
C LEU A 303 13.90 -41.32 -14.15
N PRO A 304 14.98 -41.67 -14.88
CA PRO A 304 15.71 -42.90 -14.65
C PRO A 304 16.08 -43.00 -13.17
N SER A 305 15.95 -44.20 -12.59
CA SER A 305 16.31 -44.48 -11.20
C SER A 305 17.73 -44.06 -10.82
N GLU A 306 18.59 -43.82 -11.82
CA GLU A 306 19.99 -43.37 -11.67
C GLU A 306 20.15 -41.88 -11.29
N LEU A 307 19.10 -41.05 -11.42
CA LEU A 307 19.13 -39.63 -11.01
C LEU A 307 18.48 -39.36 -9.65
N PHE A 308 17.97 -40.40 -8.98
CA PHE A 308 17.53 -40.30 -7.59
C PHE A 308 18.73 -40.46 -6.64
N LEU A 309 19.23 -39.35 -6.10
CA LEU A 309 20.06 -39.37 -4.90
C LEU A 309 19.19 -39.89 -3.74
N GLY A 310 19.36 -41.17 -3.43
CA GLY A 310 18.56 -41.89 -2.45
C GLY A 310 18.72 -41.33 -1.03
N ALA A 311 17.59 -41.03 -0.39
CA ALA A 311 17.40 -41.15 1.05
C ALA A 311 15.90 -41.31 1.37
N THR A 312 15.53 -42.56 1.60
CA THR A 312 14.37 -43.10 2.36
C THR A 312 13.29 -42.11 2.83
N ALA A 313 12.13 -42.13 2.18
CA ALA A 313 10.88 -41.64 2.75
C ALA A 313 10.15 -42.82 3.43
N GLU A 314 10.11 -42.81 4.77
CA GLU A 314 9.09 -43.57 5.50
C GLU A 314 7.71 -42.97 5.22
N SER A 315 6.75 -43.85 4.95
CA SER A 315 5.40 -43.53 4.52
C SER A 315 4.61 -42.75 5.57
N TYR A 316 4.24 -41.51 5.27
CA TYR A 316 3.20 -40.81 6.01
C TYR A 316 1.82 -41.38 5.63
N ARG A 317 1.15 -42.02 6.59
CA ARG A 317 -0.27 -42.40 6.54
C ARG A 317 -1.12 -41.17 6.88
N GLU A 318 -2.16 -40.93 6.08
CA GLU A 318 -3.25 -40.00 6.43
C GLU A 318 -3.95 -40.45 7.72
N PRO A 319 -4.26 -39.54 8.67
CA PRO A 319 -5.26 -39.81 9.69
C PRO A 319 -6.64 -39.33 9.24
N ALA A 320 -7.60 -40.26 9.33
CA ALA A 320 -9.01 -40.08 9.10
C ALA A 320 -9.67 -39.16 10.16
N ARG A 321 -10.76 -38.49 9.73
CA ARG A 321 -11.65 -37.65 10.54
C ARG A 321 -12.36 -38.45 11.65
N ILE A 322 -12.48 -37.87 12.85
CA ILE A 322 -13.51 -38.22 13.84
C ILE A 322 -14.13 -36.92 14.40
N ALA A 323 -15.45 -36.95 14.56
CA ALA A 323 -16.30 -35.84 14.96
C ALA A 323 -16.39 -35.61 16.48
N SER A 324 -16.70 -34.35 16.83
CA SER A 324 -17.35 -33.78 18.02
C SER A 324 -17.48 -34.60 19.30
N GLN A 325 -17.01 -34.04 20.43
CA GLN A 325 -17.76 -34.03 21.68
C GLN A 325 -17.34 -32.88 22.62
N PHE A 326 -18.35 -32.34 23.28
CA PHE A 326 -18.38 -31.23 24.22
C PHE A 326 -17.69 -31.54 25.57
N ALA A 327 -17.40 -30.45 26.28
CA ALA A 327 -17.53 -30.26 27.74
C ALA A 327 -16.29 -30.36 28.66
N VAL A 328 -15.98 -29.19 29.24
CA VAL A 328 -15.84 -28.85 30.69
C VAL A 328 -14.70 -29.49 31.50
N GLU A 329 -13.82 -28.62 32.03
CA GLU A 329 -13.33 -28.47 33.44
C GLU A 329 -12.00 -27.69 33.42
N ARG A 330 -11.96 -26.37 33.70
CA ARG A 330 -11.77 -25.67 35.00
C ARG A 330 -10.64 -26.16 35.93
N THR A 331 -9.71 -25.22 36.17
CA THR A 331 -8.98 -24.90 37.43
C THR A 331 -7.88 -25.82 37.98
N SER A 332 -6.66 -25.27 38.12
CA SER A 332 -5.92 -25.09 39.40
C SER A 332 -4.53 -24.47 39.11
N LEU A 333 -4.28 -23.24 39.60
CA LEU A 333 -3.49 -22.89 40.80
C LEU A 333 -2.05 -22.44 40.47
N SER A 334 -1.82 -21.13 40.58
CA SER A 334 -0.56 -20.48 40.98
C SER A 334 -0.17 -20.92 42.43
N PRO A 335 0.97 -20.54 43.06
CA PRO A 335 1.90 -19.43 42.74
C PRO A 335 3.40 -19.74 42.99
N LEU A 336 4.29 -18.77 42.78
CA LEU A 336 5.39 -18.48 43.73
C LEU A 336 5.83 -17.02 43.55
N MET A 337 5.55 -16.22 44.59
CA MET A 337 6.26 -14.99 44.95
C MET A 337 7.73 -15.34 45.25
N ASP A 338 8.70 -14.43 45.09
CA ASP A 338 9.03 -13.55 46.21
C ASP A 338 9.57 -12.18 45.82
N SER A 339 9.21 -11.24 46.68
CA SER A 339 9.44 -9.80 46.67
C SER A 339 10.41 -9.42 47.78
N SER A 340 11.22 -8.38 47.57
CA SER A 340 11.66 -7.38 48.56
C SER A 340 12.83 -6.60 47.92
N LEU A 341 12.87 -5.27 47.85
CA LEU A 341 12.54 -4.25 48.84
C LEU A 341 11.98 -2.97 48.18
N SER A 342 11.09 -2.30 48.90
CA SER A 342 10.56 -0.95 48.67
C SER A 342 11.02 0.00 49.81
N PRO A 343 10.50 1.23 49.96
CA PRO A 343 11.16 2.49 49.62
C PRO A 343 11.43 3.38 50.84
N LYS A 344 12.11 4.52 50.65
CA LYS A 344 12.06 5.64 51.62
C LYS A 344 11.86 6.99 50.92
N THR A 345 10.87 7.69 51.46
CA THR A 345 10.52 9.11 51.42
C THR A 345 11.70 10.00 51.91
N ASP A 346 11.79 11.32 51.78
CA ASP A 346 10.80 12.40 51.68
C ASP A 346 11.50 13.76 51.42
N THR A 347 10.71 14.82 51.23
CA THR A 347 10.96 16.28 51.48
C THR A 347 11.51 17.23 50.39
N SER A 348 10.54 17.96 49.79
CA SER A 348 10.38 19.43 49.68
C SER A 348 11.59 20.39 49.51
N ILE A 349 11.50 21.31 48.54
CA ILE A 349 11.40 22.79 48.70
C ILE A 349 11.46 23.47 47.30
N SER A 350 10.62 24.48 47.09
CA SER A 350 10.67 25.54 46.05
C SER A 350 10.46 26.90 46.76
N PRO A 351 10.52 28.09 46.12
CA PRO A 351 11.20 28.61 44.91
C PRO A 351 11.98 29.95 45.19
N ASN A 352 12.26 30.75 44.14
CA ASN A 352 12.78 32.15 44.09
C ASN A 352 14.33 32.31 44.00
N VAL A 353 14.96 33.23 43.25
CA VAL A 353 14.54 34.50 42.60
C VAL A 353 15.67 35.04 41.66
N ASP A 354 15.27 35.80 40.63
CA ASP A 354 15.91 36.92 39.87
C ASP A 354 17.31 36.86 39.19
N GLY A 355 17.35 37.54 38.03
CA GLY A 355 18.54 38.13 37.39
C GLY A 355 18.60 37.93 35.86
N VAL A 356 17.82 38.63 35.05
CA VAL A 356 18.20 39.88 34.34
C VAL A 356 19.61 39.84 33.73
N PHE A 357 19.72 39.74 32.39
CA PHE A 357 20.40 40.71 31.52
C PHE A 357 20.15 40.40 30.03
N SER A 358 19.77 41.43 29.29
CA SER A 358 19.39 41.48 27.87
C SER A 358 20.61 41.81 26.97
N PRO A 359 20.47 41.83 25.61
CA PRO A 359 21.53 41.49 24.66
C PRO A 359 22.30 42.71 24.11
N ASN A 360 23.51 42.46 23.63
CA ASN A 360 24.22 43.43 22.77
C ASN A 360 23.89 43.17 21.29
N GLN A 361 23.28 44.19 20.68
CA GLN A 361 23.37 44.50 19.26
C GLN A 361 24.78 45.01 18.95
N GLU A 362 25.35 44.62 17.81
CA GLU A 362 26.35 45.44 17.11
C GLU A 362 25.97 45.54 15.63
N THR A 363 25.97 46.80 15.19
CA THR A 363 25.69 47.38 13.87
C THR A 363 26.89 47.20 12.93
N VAL A 364 26.65 46.86 11.66
CA VAL A 364 26.85 47.71 10.46
C VAL A 364 28.26 48.31 10.31
N ASP A 365 28.98 47.82 9.30
CA ASP A 365 29.60 48.61 8.22
C ASP A 365 29.53 47.82 6.90
#